data_AF-A0AA51YKE7-F1
#
_entry.id   AF-A0AA51YKE7-F1
#
_cell.length_a   1.000
_cell.length_b   1.000
_cell.length_c   1.000
_cell.angle_alpha   90.00
_cell.angle_beta   90.00
_cell.angle_gamma   90.00
#
_symmetry.space_group_name_H-M   'P 1'
#
loop_
_entity.id
_entity.type
_entity.pdbx_description
1 polymer ?
#
loop_
_entity_poly.entity_id
_entity_poly.type
_entity_poly.pdbx_seq_one_letter_code
_entity_poly.pdbx_strand_id
1 'polypeptide(L)'
;MNYKQIIVICFVLVFISLIVVSEKAVESSNETSQNVHFEKIEINEDDGINLQRFDSITKYDIVTVDPVAFIKDADSGKITIELSGKEYKLELEPGILMNEGSKPEIYTYNGNVVGYSESKARFTASEAGVIGRVDFGGILNIKYIIEQAGEIRRNGEKIEINVIYRSGDVEPGGTLPSSDDEVSD
;
A
#
# COMPACT_ATOMS: atom_id res chain seq x y z
N MET A 1 44.27 53.72 14.95
CA MET A 1 43.70 52.49 15.54
C MET A 1 42.19 52.59 15.33
N ASN A 2 41.67 51.85 14.35
CA ASN A 2 40.39 52.13 13.71
C ASN A 2 39.43 50.97 14.00
N TYR A 3 38.18 51.30 14.32
CA TYR A 3 37.06 50.42 14.72
C TYR A 3 36.80 49.20 13.82
N LYS A 4 37.39 49.14 12.62
CA LYS A 4 37.29 48.03 11.67
C LYS A 4 38.15 46.81 12.04
N GLN A 5 39.14 46.93 12.92
CA GLN A 5 39.94 45.77 13.40
C GLN A 5 39.40 45.14 14.69
N ILE A 6 38.47 45.78 15.40
CA ILE A 6 37.87 45.23 16.63
C ILE A 6 36.65 44.33 16.31
N ILE A 7 35.95 44.58 15.19
CA ILE A 7 34.76 43.79 14.80
C ILE A 7 35.14 42.40 14.25
N VAL A 8 36.34 42.24 13.68
CA VAL A 8 36.79 40.95 13.12
C VAL A 8 37.24 39.98 14.21
N ILE A 9 37.59 40.46 15.41
CA ILE A 9 38.05 39.61 16.51
C ILE A 9 36.88 39.00 17.31
N CYS A 10 35.68 39.61 17.27
CA CYS A 10 34.50 39.05 17.94
C CYS A 10 33.76 37.96 17.14
N PHE A 11 34.00 37.83 15.83
CA PHE A 11 33.33 36.82 15.00
C PHE A 11 34.09 35.49 14.84
N VAL A 12 35.34 35.41 15.32
CA VAL A 12 36.19 34.21 15.21
C VAL A 12 36.11 33.30 16.45
N LEU A 13 35.37 33.70 17.50
CA LEU A 13 35.27 32.94 18.76
C LEU A 13 33.89 32.31 19.04
N VAL A 14 33.04 32.14 18.02
CA VAL A 14 31.69 31.53 18.18
C VAL A 14 31.52 30.23 17.36
N PHE A 15 32.61 29.55 17.00
CA PHE A 15 32.54 28.26 16.28
C PHE A 15 33.31 27.11 16.95
N ILE A 16 33.53 27.18 18.27
CA ILE A 16 34.10 26.06 19.02
C ILE A 16 33.19 25.75 20.21
N SER A 17 32.11 25.00 19.95
CA SER A 17 31.54 24.10 20.95
C SER A 17 30.49 23.18 20.34
N LEU A 18 30.69 21.88 20.57
CA LEU A 18 29.78 20.74 20.36
C LEU A 18 29.76 20.11 18.97
N ILE A 19 30.90 19.55 18.57
CA ILE A 19 30.88 18.24 17.92
C ILE A 19 31.06 17.20 19.03
N VAL A 20 29.95 16.62 19.49
CA VAL A 20 30.02 15.31 20.15
C VAL A 20 29.93 14.29 19.01
N VAL A 21 31.07 13.78 18.57
CA VAL A 21 31.10 12.51 17.84
C VAL A 21 30.72 11.44 18.85
N SER A 22 29.45 11.02 18.82
CA SER A 22 29.06 9.75 19.41
C SER A 22 29.29 8.68 18.36
N GLU A 23 30.49 8.09 18.39
CA GLU A 23 30.72 6.76 17.81
C GLU A 23 29.96 5.75 18.69
N LYS A 24 28.69 5.54 18.36
CA LYS A 24 28.04 4.27 18.60
C LYS A 24 27.73 3.65 17.25
N ALA A 25 28.64 2.72 16.93
CA ALA A 25 28.51 1.58 16.05
C ALA A 25 27.08 1.30 15.57
N VAL A 26 26.98 1.20 14.24
CA VAL A 26 26.16 0.26 13.48
C VAL A 26 25.13 -0.50 14.32
N GLU A 27 23.89 -0.04 14.24
CA GLU A 27 22.81 -0.94 13.91
C GLU A 27 22.12 -0.31 12.70
N SER A 28 22.42 -0.86 11.52
CA SER A 28 21.47 -0.84 10.43
C SER A 28 20.28 -1.63 10.95
N SER A 29 19.39 -0.98 11.68
CA SER A 29 18.03 -1.46 11.76
C SER A 29 17.53 -1.38 10.32
N ASN A 30 17.58 -2.53 9.65
CA ASN A 30 16.48 -2.88 8.76
C ASN A 30 15.23 -2.72 9.62
N GLU A 31 14.70 -1.50 9.71
CA GLU A 31 13.26 -1.34 9.70
C GLU A 31 12.85 -1.78 8.30
N THR A 32 12.90 -3.10 8.09
CA THR A 32 11.93 -3.76 7.26
C THR A 32 10.64 -3.32 7.90
N SER A 33 10.01 -2.31 7.32
CA SER A 33 8.61 -2.10 7.49
C SER A 33 7.97 -3.43 7.14
N GLN A 34 7.71 -4.22 8.16
CA GLN A 34 6.95 -5.43 8.00
C GLN A 34 5.60 -4.89 7.59
N ASN A 35 5.28 -4.96 6.30
CA ASN A 35 3.91 -4.79 5.88
C ASN A 35 3.13 -5.98 6.46
N VAL A 36 2.69 -5.82 7.71
CA VAL A 36 2.03 -6.88 8.49
C VAL A 36 0.74 -7.32 7.80
N HIS A 37 0.19 -6.49 6.91
CA HIS A 37 -1.10 -6.72 6.30
C HIS A 37 -1.03 -7.40 4.94
N PHE A 38 -0.06 -7.05 4.10
CA PHE A 38 0.12 -7.64 2.77
C PHE A 38 1.57 -8.06 2.57
N GLU A 39 1.84 -9.36 2.61
CA GLU A 39 3.19 -9.89 2.40
C GLU A 39 3.33 -10.38 0.97
N LYS A 40 4.29 -9.82 0.23
CA LYS A 40 4.58 -10.26 -1.14
C LYS A 40 5.20 -11.65 -1.13
N ILE A 41 4.68 -12.52 -1.99
CA ILE A 41 5.22 -13.87 -2.16
C ILE A 41 5.53 -14.14 -3.64
N GLU A 42 6.42 -15.09 -3.86
CA GLU A 42 6.63 -15.72 -5.16
C GLU A 42 5.97 -17.10 -5.17
N ILE A 43 5.45 -17.52 -6.32
CA ILE A 43 4.90 -18.87 -6.53
C ILE A 43 6.03 -19.76 -7.05
N ASN A 44 6.24 -20.89 -6.37
CA ASN A 44 7.25 -21.87 -6.73
C ASN A 44 6.67 -22.91 -7.70
N GLU A 45 7.54 -23.58 -8.45
CA GLU A 45 7.14 -24.64 -9.39
C GLU A 45 6.41 -25.81 -8.71
N ASP A 46 6.75 -26.10 -7.45
CA ASP A 46 6.16 -27.18 -6.66
C ASP A 46 4.84 -26.80 -5.96
N ASP A 47 4.41 -25.54 -6.04
CA ASP A 47 3.16 -25.12 -5.40
C ASP A 47 1.95 -25.66 -6.17
N GLY A 48 0.97 -26.19 -5.45
CA GLY A 48 -0.32 -26.53 -6.04
C GLY A 48 -1.16 -25.28 -6.26
N ILE A 49 -1.30 -24.82 -7.50
CA ILE A 49 -1.95 -23.54 -7.83
C ILE A 49 -3.45 -23.74 -8.12
N ASN A 50 -4.31 -23.02 -7.40
CA ASN A 50 -5.72 -22.86 -7.72
C ASN A 50 -6.09 -21.36 -7.67
N LEU A 51 -5.64 -20.65 -8.69
CA LEU A 51 -5.87 -19.21 -8.83
C LEU A 51 -6.85 -18.92 -9.98
N GLN A 52 -7.67 -17.90 -9.80
CA GLN A 52 -8.44 -17.33 -10.90
C GLN A 52 -7.49 -16.76 -11.96
N ARG A 53 -7.93 -16.79 -13.22
CA ARG A 53 -7.12 -16.24 -14.32
C ARG A 53 -7.20 -14.72 -14.34
N PHE A 54 -6.06 -14.09 -14.51
CA PHE A 54 -5.89 -12.64 -14.64
C PHE A 54 -5.34 -12.29 -16.04
N ASP A 55 -5.90 -12.91 -17.08
CA ASP A 55 -5.37 -12.86 -18.45
C ASP A 55 -5.32 -11.43 -19.03
N SER A 56 -6.12 -10.50 -18.49
CA SER A 56 -6.14 -9.09 -18.88
C SER A 56 -5.26 -8.18 -18.02
N ILE A 57 -4.56 -8.70 -17.01
CA ILE A 57 -3.72 -7.89 -16.10
C ILE A 57 -2.25 -8.11 -16.45
N THR A 58 -1.61 -7.09 -17.01
CA THR A 58 -0.22 -7.14 -17.50
C THR A 58 0.81 -7.13 -16.38
N LYS A 59 0.48 -6.56 -15.23
CA LYS A 59 1.37 -6.46 -14.07
C LYS A 59 0.58 -6.46 -12.76
N TYR A 60 1.00 -7.32 -11.85
CA TYR A 60 0.44 -7.42 -10.50
C TYR A 60 1.47 -8.02 -9.53
N ASP A 61 1.26 -7.75 -8.25
CA ASP A 61 1.96 -8.42 -7.15
C ASP A 61 1.06 -9.51 -6.57
N ILE A 62 1.67 -10.65 -6.22
CA ILE A 62 1.01 -11.75 -5.52
C ILE A 62 1.33 -11.60 -4.04
N VAL A 63 0.30 -11.60 -3.20
CA VAL A 63 0.46 -11.35 -1.76
C VAL A 63 -0.38 -12.32 -0.94
N THR A 64 0.08 -12.59 0.28
CA THR A 64 -0.75 -13.12 1.37
C THR A 64 -1.24 -11.96 2.23
N VAL A 65 -2.33 -12.18 2.96
CA VAL A 65 -2.96 -11.15 3.79
C VAL A 65 -3.16 -11.66 5.21
N ASP A 66 -2.83 -10.84 6.21
CA ASP A 66 -3.30 -11.02 7.59
C ASP A 66 -4.55 -10.13 7.81
N PRO A 67 -5.76 -10.68 7.62
CA PRO A 67 -6.99 -9.90 7.77
C PRO A 67 -7.25 -9.45 9.21
N VAL A 68 -6.81 -10.22 10.20
CA VAL A 68 -7.04 -9.89 11.62
C VAL A 68 -6.18 -8.71 12.03
N ALA A 69 -4.90 -8.71 11.62
CA ALA A 69 -4.02 -7.56 11.79
C ALA A 69 -4.55 -6.34 11.03
N PHE A 70 -5.02 -6.51 9.79
CA PHE A 70 -5.60 -5.43 9.00
C PHE A 70 -6.80 -4.79 9.70
N ILE A 71 -7.78 -5.58 10.15
CA ILE A 71 -9.00 -5.09 10.82
C ILE A 71 -8.63 -4.31 12.08
N LYS A 72 -7.76 -4.88 12.91
CA LYS A 72 -7.30 -4.27 14.16
C LYS A 72 -6.68 -2.89 13.93
N ASP A 73 -5.79 -2.78 12.94
CA ASP A 73 -5.08 -1.52 12.68
C ASP A 73 -5.96 -0.53 11.92
N ALA A 74 -6.87 -1.00 11.07
CA ALA A 74 -7.87 -0.17 10.41
C ALA A 74 -8.84 0.46 11.42
N ASP A 75 -9.29 -0.28 12.44
CA ASP A 75 -10.15 0.23 13.52
C ASP A 75 -9.45 1.30 14.40
N SER A 76 -8.11 1.33 14.42
CA SER A 76 -7.35 2.41 15.07
C SER A 76 -7.43 3.74 14.31
N GLY A 77 -7.92 3.71 13.07
CA GLY A 77 -8.07 4.84 12.17
C GLY A 77 -6.80 5.24 11.43
N LYS A 78 -5.63 4.67 11.75
CA LYS A 78 -4.37 4.93 11.05
C LYS A 78 -3.67 3.62 10.73
N ILE A 79 -3.48 3.37 9.44
CA ILE A 79 -2.85 2.15 8.94
C ILE A 79 -1.76 2.50 7.93
N THR A 80 -0.69 1.70 7.88
CA THR A 80 0.31 1.78 6.82
C THR A 80 0.24 0.50 6.00
N ILE A 81 0.14 0.62 4.69
CA ILE A 81 0.12 -0.53 3.76
C ILE A 81 1.17 -0.33 2.69
N GLU A 82 1.75 -1.42 2.19
CA GLU A 82 2.57 -1.41 0.98
C GLU A 82 1.72 -1.78 -0.22
N LEU A 83 1.78 -0.96 -1.26
CA LEU A 83 1.19 -1.22 -2.57
C LEU A 83 2.31 -1.13 -3.62
N SER A 84 2.60 -2.26 -4.26
CA SER A 84 3.67 -2.40 -5.26
C SER A 84 5.04 -1.88 -4.82
N GLY A 85 5.50 -2.33 -3.65
CA GLY A 85 6.83 -1.99 -3.13
C GLY A 85 6.93 -0.58 -2.56
N LYS A 86 5.81 0.13 -2.41
CA LYS A 86 5.77 1.47 -1.83
C LYS A 86 4.76 1.56 -0.70
N GLU A 87 5.20 2.15 0.39
CA GLU A 87 4.36 2.40 1.57
C GLU A 87 3.46 3.61 1.39
N TYR A 88 2.25 3.46 1.94
CA TYR A 88 1.27 4.51 2.03
C TYR A 88 0.64 4.49 3.42
N LYS A 89 0.59 5.67 4.05
CA LYS A 89 -0.14 5.90 5.28
C LYS A 89 -1.57 6.29 4.93
N LEU A 90 -2.54 5.65 5.56
CA LEU A 90 -3.96 5.90 5.35
C LEU A 90 -4.59 6.35 6.66
N GLU A 91 -5.56 7.25 6.55
CA GLU A 91 -6.49 7.58 7.60
C GLU A 91 -7.84 6.96 7.23
N LEU A 92 -8.30 6.01 8.04
CA LEU A 92 -9.54 5.27 7.83
C LEU A 92 -10.58 5.68 8.88
N GLU A 93 -11.83 5.76 8.43
CA GLU A 93 -13.00 5.82 9.30
C GLU A 93 -13.23 4.45 9.97
N PRO A 94 -13.88 4.42 11.14
CA PRO A 94 -14.24 3.16 11.80
C PRO A 94 -15.02 2.22 10.86
N GLY A 95 -14.75 0.91 10.98
CA GLY A 95 -15.38 -0.09 10.14
C GLY A 95 -16.90 -0.13 10.31
N ILE A 96 -17.61 -0.17 9.19
CA ILE A 96 -19.07 -0.34 9.16
C ILE A 96 -19.37 -1.83 8.98
N LEU A 97 -20.05 -2.44 9.96
CA LEU A 97 -20.50 -3.83 9.88
C LEU A 97 -21.57 -4.00 8.80
N MET A 98 -21.36 -4.95 7.89
CA MET A 98 -22.20 -5.17 6.71
C MET A 98 -23.21 -6.32 6.87
N ASN A 99 -22.95 -7.25 7.78
CA ASN A 99 -23.76 -8.45 7.96
C ASN A 99 -24.07 -8.71 9.45
N GLU A 100 -24.93 -7.87 10.02
CA GLU A 100 -25.37 -8.02 11.41
C GLU A 100 -25.98 -9.42 11.66
N GLY A 101 -25.56 -10.04 12.76
CA GLY A 101 -26.06 -11.35 13.19
C GLY A 101 -25.56 -12.54 12.36
N SER A 102 -24.62 -12.34 11.43
CA SER A 102 -24.01 -13.41 10.64
C SER A 102 -22.50 -13.44 10.84
N LYS A 103 -21.90 -14.64 10.78
CA LYS A 103 -20.45 -14.83 10.84
C LYS A 103 -19.90 -15.40 9.52
N PRO A 104 -18.65 -15.07 9.13
CA PRO A 104 -17.77 -14.09 9.78
C PRO A 104 -18.32 -12.68 9.63
N GLU A 105 -18.00 -11.79 10.58
CA GLU A 105 -18.34 -10.36 10.44
C GLU A 105 -17.57 -9.76 9.26
N ILE A 106 -18.26 -8.95 8.47
CA ILE A 106 -17.72 -8.28 7.30
C ILE A 106 -17.81 -6.79 7.55
N TYR A 107 -16.67 -6.12 7.50
CA TYR A 107 -16.54 -4.69 7.69
C TYR A 107 -16.22 -4.00 6.38
N THR A 108 -16.74 -2.78 6.20
CA THR A 108 -16.23 -1.87 5.18
C THR A 108 -15.57 -0.67 5.83
N TYR A 109 -14.38 -0.35 5.36
CA TYR A 109 -13.59 0.81 5.76
C TYR A 109 -13.53 1.80 4.61
N ASN A 110 -13.71 3.08 4.91
CA ASN A 110 -13.49 4.17 3.96
C ASN A 110 -12.44 5.12 4.53
N GLY A 111 -11.73 5.84 3.67
CA GLY A 111 -10.74 6.79 4.14
C GLY A 111 -9.92 7.37 3.00
N ASN A 112 -8.77 7.93 3.33
CA ASN A 112 -7.90 8.62 2.38
C ASN A 112 -6.42 8.30 2.65
N VAL A 113 -5.58 8.53 1.65
CA VAL A 113 -4.12 8.46 1.77
C VAL A 113 -3.59 9.79 2.30
N VAL A 114 -2.78 9.73 3.36
CA VAL A 114 -2.16 10.91 3.98
C VAL A 114 -1.30 11.66 2.96
N GLY A 115 -1.53 12.97 2.85
CA GLY A 115 -0.83 13.84 1.91
C GLY A 115 -1.46 13.92 0.51
N TYR A 116 -2.55 13.18 0.24
CA TYR A 116 -3.26 13.20 -1.05
C TYR A 116 -4.72 13.57 -0.83
N SER A 117 -5.04 14.86 -0.93
CA SER A 117 -6.37 15.40 -0.59
C SER A 117 -7.53 14.87 -1.43
N GLU A 118 -7.26 14.39 -2.65
CA GLU A 118 -8.26 13.85 -3.56
C GLU A 118 -8.31 12.31 -3.55
N SER A 119 -7.46 11.67 -2.75
CA SER A 119 -7.41 10.22 -2.66
C SER A 119 -8.65 9.66 -1.97
N LYS A 120 -8.96 8.39 -2.27
CA LYS A 120 -10.02 7.62 -1.65
C LYS A 120 -9.55 6.19 -1.49
N ALA A 121 -9.61 5.69 -0.27
CA ALA A 121 -9.37 4.29 0.06
C ALA A 121 -10.69 3.64 0.48
N ARG A 122 -10.93 2.43 0.00
CA ARG A 122 -12.06 1.60 0.45
C ARG A 122 -11.64 0.15 0.53
N PHE A 123 -11.93 -0.47 1.65
CA PHE A 123 -11.66 -1.89 1.89
C PHE A 123 -12.91 -2.60 2.38
N THR A 124 -13.01 -3.87 2.03
CA THR A 124 -13.94 -4.82 2.65
C THR A 124 -13.12 -5.93 3.26
N ALA A 125 -13.31 -6.18 4.54
CA ALA A 125 -12.50 -7.11 5.32
C ALA A 125 -13.37 -8.00 6.18
N SER A 126 -12.93 -9.24 6.37
CA SER A 126 -13.43 -10.19 7.36
C SER A 126 -12.26 -11.06 7.80
N GLU A 127 -12.43 -11.91 8.81
CA GLU A 127 -11.41 -12.90 9.18
C GLU A 127 -10.98 -13.82 8.02
N ALA A 128 -11.79 -13.91 6.95
CA ALA A 128 -11.48 -14.70 5.77
C ALA A 128 -10.60 -13.98 4.73
N GLY A 129 -10.41 -12.67 4.82
CA GLY A 129 -9.58 -11.92 3.86
C GLY A 129 -9.94 -10.45 3.73
N VAL A 130 -9.15 -9.75 2.90
CA VAL A 130 -9.29 -8.31 2.62
C VAL A 130 -9.30 -8.10 1.11
N ILE A 131 -10.23 -7.29 0.63
CA ILE A 131 -10.25 -6.75 -0.73
C ILE A 131 -10.42 -5.24 -0.65
N GLY A 132 -10.04 -4.52 -1.70
CA GLY A 132 -10.17 -3.08 -1.66
C GLY A 132 -9.61 -2.36 -2.87
N ARG A 133 -9.61 -1.04 -2.74
CA ARG A 133 -9.04 -0.13 -3.73
C ARG A 133 -8.50 1.12 -3.06
N VAL A 134 -7.41 1.63 -3.61
CA VAL A 134 -6.81 2.91 -3.21
C VAL A 134 -6.64 3.75 -4.46
N ASP A 135 -7.47 4.78 -4.58
CA ASP A 135 -7.46 5.76 -5.65
C ASP A 135 -6.74 7.01 -5.16
N PHE A 136 -5.71 7.48 -5.87
CA PHE A 136 -4.97 8.68 -5.49
C PHE A 136 -5.63 9.97 -6.01
N GLY A 137 -6.60 9.87 -6.93
CA GLY A 137 -7.29 11.00 -7.51
C GLY A 137 -6.40 11.94 -8.32
N GLY A 138 -7.00 13.06 -8.74
CA GLY A 138 -6.34 14.19 -9.38
C GLY A 138 -5.49 13.85 -10.60
N ILE A 139 -4.36 14.55 -10.72
CA ILE A 139 -3.42 14.43 -11.83
C ILE A 139 -2.61 13.13 -11.82
N LEU A 140 -2.60 12.41 -10.70
CA LEU A 140 -1.82 11.17 -10.58
C LEU A 140 -2.50 10.04 -11.35
N ASN A 141 -3.84 9.99 -11.32
CA ASN A 141 -4.65 8.94 -11.95
C ASN A 141 -4.12 7.52 -11.65
N ILE A 142 -3.58 7.33 -10.44
CA ILE A 142 -3.08 6.04 -9.94
C ILE A 142 -4.19 5.45 -9.09
N LYS A 143 -4.62 4.24 -9.43
CA LYS A 143 -5.56 3.47 -8.64
C LYS A 143 -5.06 2.05 -8.49
N TYR A 144 -4.87 1.63 -7.25
CA TYR A 144 -4.57 0.25 -6.90
C TYR A 144 -5.86 -0.51 -6.60
N ILE A 145 -5.89 -1.76 -7.04
CA ILE A 145 -6.95 -2.73 -6.79
C ILE A 145 -6.34 -3.91 -6.03
N ILE A 146 -7.08 -4.39 -5.03
CA ILE A 146 -6.72 -5.54 -4.20
C ILE A 146 -7.88 -6.53 -4.29
N GLU A 147 -7.62 -7.69 -4.85
CA GLU A 147 -8.64 -8.72 -5.11
C GLU A 147 -8.17 -10.07 -4.62
N GLN A 148 -9.10 -10.91 -4.16
CA GLN A 148 -8.79 -12.31 -3.86
C GLN A 148 -8.53 -13.03 -5.17
N ALA A 149 -7.48 -13.83 -5.20
CA ALA A 149 -6.99 -14.52 -6.37
C ALA A 149 -7.20 -16.04 -6.31
N GLY A 150 -7.42 -16.59 -5.13
CA GLY A 150 -7.62 -18.02 -4.91
C GLY A 150 -6.65 -18.55 -3.87
N GLU A 151 -6.20 -19.79 -4.03
CA GLU A 151 -5.34 -20.46 -3.07
C GLU A 151 -4.13 -21.12 -3.74
N ILE A 152 -3.03 -21.21 -3.01
CA ILE A 152 -1.93 -22.14 -3.32
C ILE A 152 -1.83 -23.22 -2.22
N ARG A 153 -1.25 -24.36 -2.56
CA ARG A 153 -0.81 -25.38 -1.61
C ARG A 153 0.71 -25.45 -1.59
N ARG A 154 1.32 -25.06 -0.47
CA ARG A 154 2.77 -25.12 -0.25
C ARG A 154 3.06 -26.08 0.89
N ASN A 155 3.85 -27.13 0.64
CA ASN A 155 4.16 -28.16 1.64
C ASN A 155 2.90 -28.80 2.30
N GLY A 156 1.80 -28.88 1.55
CA GLY A 156 0.51 -29.40 2.04
C GLY A 156 -0.36 -28.39 2.79
N GLU A 157 0.14 -27.18 3.07
CA GLU A 157 -0.61 -26.09 3.69
C GLU A 157 -1.34 -25.26 2.62
N LYS A 158 -2.61 -24.94 2.89
CA LYS A 158 -3.40 -24.04 2.04
C LYS A 158 -3.11 -22.59 2.44
N ILE A 159 -2.75 -21.76 1.46
CA ILE A 159 -2.48 -20.34 1.63
C ILE A 159 -3.43 -19.56 0.72
N GLU A 160 -4.23 -18.67 1.30
CA GLU A 160 -5.10 -17.75 0.55
C GLU A 160 -4.26 -16.63 -0.06
N ILE A 161 -4.53 -16.33 -1.33
CA ILE A 161 -3.77 -15.40 -2.14
C ILE A 161 -4.64 -14.25 -2.59
N ASN A 162 -4.07 -13.06 -2.53
CA ASN A 162 -4.57 -11.86 -3.14
C ASN A 162 -3.62 -11.39 -4.25
N VAL A 163 -4.16 -10.59 -5.16
CA VAL A 163 -3.36 -9.81 -6.10
C VAL A 163 -3.54 -8.32 -5.84
N ILE A 164 -2.45 -7.58 -6.03
CA ILE A 164 -2.44 -6.12 -6.01
C ILE A 164 -1.98 -5.63 -7.39
N TYR A 165 -2.77 -4.80 -8.05
CA TYR A 165 -2.43 -4.26 -9.36
C TYR A 165 -2.91 -2.83 -9.54
N ARG A 166 -2.33 -2.10 -10.48
CA ARG A 166 -2.83 -0.78 -10.85
C ARG A 166 -3.89 -0.92 -11.93
N SER A 167 -4.91 -0.08 -11.92
CA SER A 167 -5.95 -0.09 -12.96
C SER A 167 -5.38 0.16 -14.37
N GLY A 168 -4.28 0.90 -14.47
CA GLY A 168 -3.58 1.13 -15.74
C GLY A 168 -2.78 -0.08 -16.26
N ASP A 169 -2.62 -1.12 -15.44
CA ASP A 169 -1.96 -2.37 -15.86
C ASP A 169 -3.00 -3.38 -16.42
N VAL A 170 -4.27 -2.99 -16.56
CA VAL A 170 -5.33 -3.81 -17.17
C VAL A 170 -5.43 -3.48 -18.67
N GLU A 171 -5.32 -4.49 -19.52
CA GLU A 171 -5.55 -4.34 -20.95
C GLU A 171 -7.03 -4.01 -21.21
N PRO A 172 -7.33 -3.02 -22.08
CA PRO A 172 -8.70 -2.76 -22.48
C PRO A 172 -9.27 -4.00 -23.18
N GLY A 173 -10.25 -4.64 -22.56
CA GLY A 173 -10.95 -5.76 -23.15
C GLY A 173 -11.86 -5.29 -24.29
N GLY A 174 -11.44 -5.53 -25.54
CA GLY A 174 -12.27 -5.33 -26.73
C GLY A 174 -11.58 -4.52 -27.83
N THR A 175 -11.82 -4.91 -29.09
CA THR A 175 -11.49 -4.11 -30.28
C THR A 175 -12.04 -2.71 -30.12
N LEU A 176 -11.18 -1.71 -30.38
CA LEU A 176 -11.61 -0.33 -30.60
C LEU A 176 -12.78 -0.34 -31.61
N PRO A 177 -13.86 0.45 -31.40
CA PRO A 177 -14.87 0.62 -32.43
C PRO A 177 -14.17 1.05 -33.72
N SER A 178 -14.64 0.51 -34.86
CA SER A 178 -14.02 0.87 -36.13
C SER A 178 -14.26 2.35 -36.38
N SER A 179 -13.32 3.03 -37.05
CA SER A 179 -13.47 4.44 -37.43
C SER A 179 -14.70 4.73 -38.30
N ASP A 180 -15.39 3.68 -38.77
CA ASP A 180 -16.56 3.79 -39.62
C ASP A 180 -17.87 3.92 -38.82
N ASP A 181 -17.81 3.86 -37.47
CA ASP A 181 -18.97 3.99 -36.58
C ASP A 181 -19.22 5.44 -36.09
N GLU A 182 -18.47 6.44 -36.59
CA GLU A 182 -18.82 7.85 -36.36
C GLU A 182 -20.03 8.27 -37.21
N VAL A 183 -21.23 8.05 -36.69
CA VAL A 183 -22.43 8.73 -37.16
C VAL A 183 -22.28 10.20 -36.81
N SER A 184 -22.02 11.03 -37.82
CA SER A 184 -22.02 12.48 -37.70
C SER A 184 -23.44 12.96 -37.41
N ASP A 185 -23.67 13.52 -36.22
CA ASP A 185 -24.84 14.37 -35.94
C ASP A 185 -24.58 15.82 -36.37
#